data_AF-A0A2J8JKG5-F1
#
_entry.id   AF-A0A2J8JKG5-F1
#
_cell.length_a   1.000
_cell.length_b   1.000
_cell.length_c   1.000
_cell.angle_alpha   90.00
_cell.angle_beta   90.00
_cell.angle_gamma   90.00
#
_symmetry.space_group_name_H-M   'P 1'
#
loop_
_entity.id
_entity.type
_entity.pdbx_description
1 polymer ?
#
loop_
_entity_poly.entity_id
_entity_poly.type
_entity_poly.pdbx_seq_one_letter_code
_entity_poly.pdbx_strand_id
1 'polypeptide(L)'
;MFEACSQGPLNICEEMTILHGGFLLAEQLFHPKALAELTKSDWEHVGRPIVEALREISSAAAHSQPFAWKKKALIIIWAKVLQPHPVTPSDTETRWQEDLFFSVGNMIPTINHTILFELLKSLEASGLFIQLLMALPTTICHAELERFLEHVTVDTSSEDVAFFLDVWWEMMKHKGHPQDPLLSQFSAMAHKYLPALDEFPHPPKRLRSDPDVCPTMPLLAMLLRGLTQIQSRILGPGRKCCALANLADMLTVFALTEDDPQEVSATVYLD
;
A
#
# COMPACT_ATOMS: atom_id res chain seq x y z
N MET A 1 10.67 -12.39 30.81
CA MET A 1 11.30 -11.06 30.62
C MET A 1 11.30 -10.74 29.14
N PHE A 2 10.11 -10.49 28.57
CA PHE A 2 9.90 -10.36 27.11
C PHE A 2 8.78 -9.34 26.77
N GLU A 3 8.64 -8.29 27.59
CA GLU A 3 7.69 -7.20 27.37
C GLU A 3 8.47 -5.88 27.23
N ALA A 4 8.81 -5.52 25.99
CA ALA A 4 9.52 -4.29 25.65
C ALA A 4 9.36 -3.83 24.19
N CYS A 5 9.09 -4.74 23.25
CA CYS A 5 9.11 -4.43 21.81
C CYS A 5 7.84 -3.74 21.27
N SER A 6 6.80 -3.58 22.09
CA SER A 6 5.48 -3.07 21.69
C SER A 6 5.28 -1.55 21.81
N GLN A 7 6.20 -0.83 22.47
CA GLN A 7 6.14 0.64 22.61
C GLN A 7 7.50 1.36 22.47
N GLY A 8 8.58 0.63 22.20
CA GLY A 8 9.90 1.21 21.95
C GLY A 8 10.11 1.66 20.49
N PRO A 9 11.26 2.28 20.17
CA PRO A 9 11.69 2.50 18.78
C PRO A 9 11.82 1.16 18.04
N LEU A 10 11.88 1.23 16.69
CA LEU A 10 11.98 0.07 15.80
C LEU A 10 13.37 -0.58 15.87
N ASN A 11 13.63 -1.27 16.98
CA ASN A 11 14.89 -1.96 17.25
C ASN A 11 15.08 -3.19 16.36
N ILE A 12 16.35 -3.53 16.10
CA ILE A 12 16.74 -4.82 15.52
C ILE A 12 16.38 -5.92 16.53
N CYS A 13 15.67 -6.92 16.05
CA CYS A 13 15.08 -8.02 16.83
C CYS A 13 15.06 -9.29 15.97
N GLU A 14 14.74 -10.43 16.57
CA GLU A 14 14.78 -11.76 15.93
C GLU A 14 13.97 -11.79 14.62
N GLU A 15 12.77 -11.21 14.64
CA GLU A 15 11.88 -11.10 13.49
C GLU A 15 12.47 -10.22 12.38
N MET A 16 13.24 -9.18 12.72
CA MET A 16 13.95 -8.36 11.73
C MET A 16 15.12 -9.13 11.10
N THR A 17 15.78 -10.00 11.85
CA THR A 17 16.83 -10.91 11.34
C THR A 17 16.25 -11.96 10.42
N ILE A 18 15.08 -12.54 10.73
CA ILE A 18 14.35 -13.47 9.86
C ILE A 18 13.96 -12.76 8.54
N LEU A 19 13.42 -11.54 8.61
CA LEU A 19 13.07 -10.76 7.43
C LEU A 19 14.29 -10.44 6.55
N HIS A 20 15.38 -10.00 7.16
CA HIS A 20 16.65 -9.75 6.48
C HIS A 20 17.20 -11.01 5.80
N GLY A 21 17.14 -12.17 6.46
CA GLY A 21 17.51 -13.47 5.88
C GLY A 21 16.68 -13.82 4.66
N GLY A 22 15.35 -13.61 4.69
CA GLY A 22 14.47 -13.79 3.53
C GLY A 22 14.86 -12.92 2.33
N PHE A 23 15.22 -11.65 2.57
CA PHE A 23 15.71 -10.76 1.51
C PHE A 23 17.10 -11.16 0.97
N LEU A 24 18.05 -11.58 1.82
CA LEU A 24 19.36 -12.06 1.38
C LEU A 24 19.26 -13.33 0.52
N LEU A 25 18.36 -14.25 0.88
CA LEU A 25 18.10 -15.46 0.08
C LEU A 25 17.48 -15.11 -1.29
N ALA A 26 16.56 -14.15 -1.34
CA ALA A 26 16.01 -13.66 -2.61
C ALA A 26 17.08 -12.98 -3.49
N GLU A 27 17.97 -12.17 -2.90
CA GLU A 27 19.07 -11.53 -3.61
C GLU A 27 20.08 -12.57 -4.16
N GLN A 28 20.37 -13.63 -3.40
CA GLN A 28 21.18 -14.76 -3.88
C GLN A 28 20.53 -15.52 -5.04
N LEU A 29 19.19 -15.65 -5.06
CA LEU A 29 18.45 -16.28 -6.16
C LEU A 29 18.40 -15.40 -7.43
N PHE A 30 18.50 -14.08 -7.31
CA PHE A 30 18.43 -13.14 -8.44
C PHE A 30 19.80 -12.70 -8.99
N HIS A 31 20.89 -13.06 -8.30
CA HIS A 31 22.26 -12.76 -8.69
C HIS A 31 22.55 -13.22 -10.14
N PRO A 32 23.17 -12.39 -11.01
CA PRO A 32 23.92 -11.17 -10.70
C PRO A 32 23.14 -9.85 -10.67
N LYS A 33 21.80 -9.86 -10.84
CA LYS A 33 20.98 -8.64 -10.75
C LYS A 33 20.72 -8.24 -9.30
N ALA A 34 20.46 -6.96 -9.06
CA ALA A 34 19.98 -6.46 -7.78
C ALA A 34 18.45 -6.60 -7.65
N LEU A 35 17.92 -6.75 -6.43
CA LEU A 35 16.47 -6.81 -6.20
C LEU A 35 15.71 -5.53 -6.63
N ALA A 36 16.39 -4.41 -6.83
CA ALA A 36 15.84 -3.20 -7.43
C ALA A 36 15.44 -3.38 -8.91
N GLU A 37 16.04 -4.34 -9.61
CA GLU A 37 15.78 -4.67 -11.03
C GLU A 37 14.71 -5.77 -11.21
N LEU A 38 14.10 -6.25 -10.13
CA LEU A 38 13.17 -7.38 -10.13
C LEU A 38 11.90 -7.05 -10.93
N THR A 39 11.60 -7.84 -11.95
CA THR A 39 10.37 -7.71 -12.75
C THR A 39 9.28 -8.67 -12.28
N LYS A 40 8.02 -8.40 -12.67
CA LYS A 40 6.86 -9.15 -12.19
C LYS A 40 6.94 -10.66 -12.49
N SER A 41 7.54 -11.06 -13.61
CA SER A 41 7.75 -12.47 -13.97
C SER A 41 8.90 -13.14 -13.22
N ASP A 42 9.85 -12.38 -12.65
CA ASP A 42 10.90 -12.92 -11.79
C ASP A 42 10.34 -13.34 -10.40
N TRP A 43 9.20 -12.76 -9.99
CA TRP A 43 8.65 -12.91 -8.64
C TRP A 43 8.36 -14.36 -8.24
N GLU A 44 7.80 -15.18 -9.14
CA GLU A 44 7.48 -16.60 -8.86
C GLU A 44 8.70 -17.41 -8.39
N HIS A 45 9.90 -17.02 -8.85
CA HIS A 45 11.16 -17.69 -8.56
C HIS A 45 11.91 -17.05 -7.39
N VAL A 46 11.85 -15.71 -7.25
CA VAL A 46 12.68 -14.93 -6.33
C VAL A 46 11.95 -14.53 -5.03
N GLY A 47 10.64 -14.29 -5.09
CA GLY A 47 9.88 -13.71 -3.97
C GLY A 47 9.61 -14.66 -2.79
N ARG A 48 9.68 -15.98 -3.05
CA ARG A 48 9.29 -17.02 -2.10
C ARG A 48 9.95 -16.89 -0.71
N PRO A 49 11.29 -16.71 -0.56
CA PRO A 49 11.91 -16.63 0.77
C PRO A 49 11.44 -15.43 1.60
N ILE A 50 11.10 -14.31 0.95
CA ILE A 50 10.58 -13.10 1.61
C ILE A 50 9.15 -13.35 2.11
N VAL A 51 8.32 -14.00 1.29
CA VAL A 51 6.95 -14.39 1.64
C VAL A 51 6.94 -15.42 2.78
N GLU A 52 7.84 -16.41 2.74
CA GLU A 52 7.96 -17.43 3.80
C GLU A 52 8.45 -16.80 5.11
N ALA A 53 9.47 -15.94 5.10
CA ALA A 53 9.92 -15.19 6.27
C ALA A 53 8.79 -14.33 6.90
N LEU A 54 8.02 -13.60 6.09
CA LEU A 54 6.90 -12.78 6.57
C LEU A 54 5.75 -13.62 7.15
N ARG A 55 5.50 -14.82 6.60
CA ARG A 55 4.52 -15.78 7.15
C ARG A 55 5.02 -16.40 8.46
N GLU A 56 6.30 -16.78 8.55
CA GLU A 56 6.94 -17.29 9.75
C GLU A 56 6.83 -16.29 10.90
N ILE A 57 7.30 -15.05 10.70
CA ILE A 57 7.19 -13.94 11.66
C ILE A 57 5.75 -13.72 12.13
N SER A 58 4.79 -13.68 11.19
CA SER A 58 3.37 -13.49 11.51
C SER A 58 2.78 -14.66 12.32
N SER A 59 3.28 -15.88 12.12
CA SER A 59 2.85 -17.07 12.86
C SER A 59 3.47 -17.14 14.27
N ALA A 60 4.74 -16.79 14.44
CA ALA A 60 5.41 -16.74 15.74
C ALA A 60 4.83 -15.65 16.65
N ALA A 61 4.47 -14.49 16.07
CA ALA A 61 3.82 -13.38 16.77
C ALA A 61 2.39 -13.70 17.27
N ALA A 62 1.81 -14.83 16.90
CA ALA A 62 0.43 -15.20 17.24
C ALA A 62 0.18 -15.42 18.75
N HIS A 63 1.23 -15.61 19.55
CA HIS A 63 1.12 -15.75 21.00
C HIS A 63 1.03 -14.42 21.76
N SER A 64 1.13 -13.26 21.09
CA SER A 64 0.97 -11.95 21.73
C SER A 64 0.16 -10.95 20.90
N GLN A 65 0.51 -10.69 19.64
CA GLN A 65 -0.22 -9.83 18.69
C GLN A 65 0.08 -10.21 17.22
N PRO A 66 -0.62 -11.18 16.60
CA PRO A 66 -0.28 -11.68 15.26
C PRO A 66 -0.29 -10.60 14.16
N PHE A 67 -1.23 -9.65 14.21
CA PHE A 67 -1.36 -8.62 13.18
C PHE A 67 -0.30 -7.52 13.24
N ALA A 68 0.32 -7.31 14.41
CA ALA A 68 1.25 -6.19 14.62
C ALA A 68 2.51 -6.32 13.74
N TRP A 69 3.06 -7.52 13.61
CA TRP A 69 4.29 -7.74 12.86
C TRP A 69 4.10 -7.73 11.35
N LYS A 70 3.03 -8.33 10.81
CA LYS A 70 2.66 -8.20 9.39
C LYS A 70 2.57 -6.72 8.99
N LYS A 71 1.92 -5.90 9.82
CA LYS A 71 1.83 -4.44 9.61
C LYS A 71 3.20 -3.76 9.71
N LYS A 72 3.96 -3.99 10.78
CA LYS A 72 5.29 -3.41 11.01
C LYS A 72 6.28 -3.71 9.87
N ALA A 73 6.34 -4.96 9.39
CA ALA A 73 7.24 -5.35 8.32
C ALA A 73 6.86 -4.72 6.98
N LEU A 74 5.58 -4.74 6.59
CA LEU A 74 5.11 -4.09 5.35
C LEU A 74 5.29 -2.57 5.39
N ILE A 75 5.17 -1.94 6.56
CA ILE A 75 5.51 -0.52 6.76
C ILE A 75 7.01 -0.27 6.52
N ILE A 76 7.90 -1.09 7.08
CA ILE A 76 9.36 -0.95 6.87
C ILE A 76 9.71 -1.15 5.38
N ILE A 77 9.08 -2.12 4.71
CA ILE A 77 9.29 -2.42 3.29
C ILE A 77 8.79 -1.28 2.40
N TRP A 78 7.58 -0.75 2.64
CA TRP A 78 7.08 0.38 1.84
C TRP A 78 7.84 1.67 2.14
N ALA A 79 8.19 1.92 3.41
CA ALA A 79 9.08 3.02 3.79
C ALA A 79 10.43 2.92 3.04
N LYS A 80 11.01 1.72 2.91
CA LYS A 80 12.24 1.45 2.12
C LYS A 80 12.06 1.74 0.62
N VAL A 81 10.94 1.31 0.02
CA VAL A 81 10.62 1.57 -1.41
C VAL A 81 10.37 3.05 -1.70
N LEU A 82 9.78 3.78 -0.75
CA LEU A 82 9.53 5.22 -0.85
C LEU A 82 10.77 6.10 -0.66
N GLN A 83 11.89 5.57 -0.15
CA GLN A 83 13.05 6.41 0.15
C GLN A 83 13.64 6.99 -1.15
N PRO A 84 13.76 8.32 -1.29
CA PRO A 84 14.66 8.86 -2.29
C PRO A 84 16.06 8.35 -2.01
N HIS A 85 16.79 7.97 -3.07
CA HIS A 85 18.20 7.61 -2.95
C HIS A 85 18.94 8.80 -2.29
N PRO A 86 19.77 8.58 -1.25
CA PRO A 86 20.34 9.67 -0.47
C PRO A 86 21.23 10.56 -1.35
N VAL A 87 20.82 11.83 -1.50
CA VAL A 87 21.45 12.79 -2.42
C VAL A 87 22.79 13.28 -1.87
N THR A 88 22.90 13.43 -0.55
CA THR A 88 24.13 13.83 0.14
C THR A 88 24.41 13.01 1.42
N PRO A 89 25.67 12.96 1.89
CA PRO A 89 26.00 12.41 3.20
C PRO A 89 25.29 13.13 4.37
N SER A 90 25.03 14.44 4.24
CA SER A 90 24.27 15.22 5.23
C SER A 90 22.82 14.76 5.38
N ASP A 91 22.16 14.37 4.27
CA ASP A 91 20.80 13.80 4.31
C ASP A 91 20.79 12.41 4.95
N THR A 92 21.94 11.73 4.95
CA THR A 92 22.11 10.42 5.60
C THR A 92 22.29 10.61 7.11
N GLU A 93 23.05 11.64 7.52
CA GLU A 93 23.30 11.98 8.92
C GLU A 93 22.04 12.45 9.66
N THR A 94 21.21 13.31 9.04
CA THR A 94 19.94 13.73 9.64
C THR A 94 18.94 12.59 9.71
N ARG A 95 18.83 11.78 8.64
CA ARG A 95 17.84 10.69 8.60
C ARG A 95 18.12 9.56 9.59
N TRP A 96 19.36 9.18 9.88
CA TRP A 96 19.57 8.14 10.91
C TRP A 96 19.16 8.59 12.32
N GLN A 97 19.23 9.90 12.60
CA GLN A 97 18.81 10.49 13.87
C GLN A 97 17.28 10.65 13.97
N GLU A 98 16.60 10.88 12.84
CA GLU A 98 15.21 11.38 12.82
C GLU A 98 14.18 10.49 12.07
N ASP A 99 14.61 9.47 11.33
CA ASP A 99 13.73 8.53 10.60
C ASP A 99 13.75 7.16 11.31
N LEU A 100 12.67 6.87 12.07
CA LEU A 100 12.50 5.63 12.84
C LEU A 100 12.66 4.36 11.98
N PHE A 101 12.41 4.45 10.67
CA PHE A 101 12.49 3.31 9.75
C PHE A 101 13.88 3.16 9.12
N PHE A 102 14.78 4.13 9.26
CA PHE A 102 16.09 4.15 8.59
C PHE A 102 16.97 2.95 8.95
N SER A 103 17.19 2.70 10.25
CA SER A 103 18.11 1.64 10.72
C SER A 103 17.64 0.24 10.33
N VAL A 104 16.34 -0.05 10.41
CA VAL A 104 15.76 -1.34 10.00
C VAL A 104 15.62 -1.45 8.48
N GLY A 105 15.24 -0.36 7.80
CA GLY A 105 15.18 -0.30 6.34
C GLY A 105 16.55 -0.50 5.68
N ASN A 106 17.65 -0.10 6.32
CA ASN A 106 19.00 -0.32 5.83
C ASN A 106 19.54 -1.74 6.03
N MET A 107 18.85 -2.60 6.78
CA MET A 107 19.11 -4.05 6.72
C MET A 107 18.49 -4.69 5.47
N ILE A 108 17.46 -4.08 4.88
CA ILE A 108 16.86 -4.56 3.63
C ILE A 108 17.71 -4.06 2.44
N PRO A 109 18.03 -4.90 1.44
CA PRO A 109 18.63 -4.47 0.18
C PRO A 109 17.82 -3.38 -0.53
N THR A 110 18.36 -2.80 -1.60
CA THR A 110 17.57 -1.89 -2.45
C THR A 110 16.53 -2.71 -3.23
N ILE A 111 15.27 -2.32 -3.09
CA ILE A 111 14.08 -3.01 -3.60
C ILE A 111 13.16 -2.02 -4.33
N ASN A 112 12.24 -2.53 -5.14
CA ASN A 112 11.34 -1.72 -5.97
C ASN A 112 9.85 -1.93 -5.66
N HIS A 113 8.98 -1.18 -6.33
CA HIS A 113 7.53 -1.28 -6.22
C HIS A 113 6.97 -2.66 -6.61
N THR A 114 7.60 -3.37 -7.55
CA THR A 114 7.19 -4.73 -7.95
C THR A 114 7.22 -5.68 -6.75
N ILE A 115 8.31 -5.66 -5.97
CA ILE A 115 8.42 -6.45 -4.72
C ILE A 115 7.35 -6.07 -3.72
N LEU A 116 7.06 -4.77 -3.54
CA LEU A 116 6.01 -4.30 -2.64
C LEU A 116 4.62 -4.83 -3.03
N PHE A 117 4.20 -4.64 -4.28
CA PHE A 117 2.87 -5.04 -4.74
C PHE A 117 2.70 -6.57 -4.78
N GLU A 118 3.73 -7.30 -5.21
CA GLU A 118 3.72 -8.76 -5.19
C GLU A 118 3.72 -9.34 -3.78
N LEU A 119 4.40 -8.72 -2.81
CA LEU A 119 4.30 -9.08 -1.39
C LEU A 119 2.90 -8.83 -0.82
N LEU A 120 2.30 -7.68 -1.12
CA LEU A 120 0.96 -7.33 -0.65
C LEU A 120 -0.10 -8.30 -1.20
N LYS A 121 0.05 -8.70 -2.48
CA LYS A 121 -0.76 -9.76 -3.12
C LYS A 121 -0.52 -11.13 -2.48
N SER A 122 0.74 -11.56 -2.36
CA SER A 122 1.15 -12.87 -1.80
C SER A 122 0.79 -13.05 -0.32
N LEU A 123 0.41 -11.96 0.37
CA LEU A 123 0.00 -11.94 1.77
C LEU A 123 -1.45 -11.50 1.96
N GLU A 124 -2.27 -11.38 0.90
CA GLU A 124 -3.69 -10.97 0.96
C GLU A 124 -3.89 -9.70 1.82
N ALA A 125 -3.07 -8.69 1.57
CA ALA A 125 -2.90 -7.52 2.44
C ALA A 125 -3.64 -6.25 1.95
N SER A 126 -4.72 -6.39 1.19
CA SER A 126 -5.46 -5.28 0.53
C SER A 126 -5.91 -4.18 1.50
N GLY A 127 -6.54 -4.55 2.62
CA GLY A 127 -6.97 -3.59 3.65
C GLY A 127 -5.82 -2.85 4.35
N LEU A 128 -4.62 -3.46 4.38
CA LEU A 128 -3.40 -2.80 4.87
C LEU A 128 -2.76 -1.92 3.79
N PHE A 129 -2.78 -2.35 2.53
CA PHE A 129 -2.36 -1.50 1.41
C PHE A 129 -3.15 -0.19 1.41
N ILE A 130 -4.48 -0.26 1.54
CA ILE A 130 -5.34 0.92 1.63
C ILE A 130 -5.05 1.77 2.89
N GLN A 131 -4.89 1.17 4.07
CA GLN A 131 -4.51 1.93 5.28
C GLN A 131 -3.23 2.75 5.08
N LEU A 132 -2.22 2.16 4.45
CA LEU A 132 -0.93 2.81 4.21
C LEU A 132 -1.00 3.83 3.08
N LEU A 133 -1.68 3.51 1.98
CA LEU A 133 -1.93 4.42 0.86
C LEU A 133 -2.61 5.72 1.33
N MET A 134 -3.67 5.59 2.14
CA MET A 134 -4.43 6.72 2.69
C MET A 134 -3.69 7.47 3.82
N ALA A 135 -2.51 7.01 4.25
CA ALA A 135 -1.64 7.71 5.20
C ALA A 135 -0.53 8.53 4.52
N LEU A 136 -0.36 8.41 3.20
CA LEU A 136 0.62 9.17 2.41
C LEU A 136 0.10 10.58 2.05
N PRO A 137 0.98 11.57 1.79
CA PRO A 137 0.58 12.84 1.20
C PRO A 137 -0.18 12.64 -0.12
N THR A 138 -1.19 13.45 -0.42
CA THR A 138 -2.14 13.23 -1.53
C THR A 138 -1.47 12.98 -2.89
N THR A 139 -0.40 13.71 -3.22
CA THR A 139 0.35 13.56 -4.48
C THR A 139 1.12 12.23 -4.54
N ILE A 140 1.68 11.78 -3.41
CA ILE A 140 2.33 10.48 -3.29
C ILE A 140 1.29 9.36 -3.32
N CYS A 141 0.16 9.51 -2.63
CA CYS A 141 -0.96 8.56 -2.65
C CYS A 141 -1.45 8.28 -4.08
N HIS A 142 -1.67 9.34 -4.87
CA HIS A 142 -2.01 9.21 -6.30
C HIS A 142 -0.91 8.48 -7.09
N ALA A 143 0.35 8.87 -6.93
CA ALA A 143 1.47 8.26 -7.67
C ALA A 143 1.73 6.79 -7.29
N GLU A 144 1.52 6.39 -6.03
CA GLU A 144 1.63 4.99 -5.60
C GLU A 144 0.45 4.14 -6.10
N LEU A 145 -0.76 4.70 -6.14
CA LEU A 145 -1.91 4.02 -6.76
C LEU A 145 -1.75 3.87 -8.27
N GLU A 146 -1.19 4.86 -8.95
CA GLU A 146 -0.91 4.80 -10.39
C GLU A 146 0.08 3.66 -10.71
N ARG A 147 1.20 3.58 -9.98
CA ARG A 147 2.17 2.46 -10.12
C ARG A 147 1.53 1.09 -9.80
N PHE A 148 0.60 1.02 -8.84
CA PHE A 148 -0.13 -0.21 -8.55
C PHE A 148 -1.01 -0.64 -9.74
N LEU A 149 -1.66 0.31 -10.41
CA LEU A 149 -2.46 0.05 -11.61
C LEU A 149 -1.60 -0.39 -12.80
N GLU A 150 -0.44 0.25 -13.00
CA GLU A 150 0.55 -0.19 -14.00
C GLU A 150 1.00 -1.64 -13.73
N HIS A 151 1.37 -1.95 -12.48
CA HIS A 151 1.78 -3.29 -12.06
C HIS A 151 0.68 -4.35 -12.23
N VAL A 152 -0.58 -4.02 -11.95
CA VAL A 152 -1.73 -4.93 -12.13
C VAL A 152 -2.04 -5.16 -13.62
N THR A 153 -1.86 -4.16 -14.47
CA THR A 153 -2.26 -4.20 -15.89
C THR A 153 -1.21 -4.81 -16.83
N VAL A 154 0.07 -4.79 -16.45
CA VAL A 154 1.12 -5.60 -17.09
C VAL A 154 0.95 -7.07 -16.70
N ASP A 155 0.86 -7.97 -17.69
CA ASP A 155 0.75 -9.43 -17.54
C ASP A 155 -0.22 -9.88 -16.44
N THR A 156 -1.42 -9.28 -16.43
CA THR A 156 -2.47 -9.49 -15.42
C THR A 156 -2.82 -10.97 -15.22
N SER A 157 -2.51 -11.50 -14.05
CA SER A 157 -2.81 -12.85 -13.60
C SER A 157 -4.23 -12.98 -13.02
N SER A 158 -4.63 -14.23 -12.73
CA SER A 158 -5.87 -14.54 -12.00
C SER A 158 -5.89 -13.94 -10.58
N GLU A 159 -4.72 -13.73 -9.98
CA GLU A 159 -4.55 -13.22 -8.62
C GLU A 159 -4.51 -11.70 -8.58
N ASP A 160 -3.92 -11.05 -9.60
CA ASP A 160 -3.94 -9.59 -9.74
C ASP A 160 -5.38 -9.07 -9.83
N VAL A 161 -6.25 -9.76 -10.58
CA VAL A 161 -7.68 -9.42 -10.68
C VAL A 161 -8.39 -9.57 -9.33
N ALA A 162 -8.04 -10.59 -8.53
CA ALA A 162 -8.64 -10.76 -7.20
C ALA A 162 -8.19 -9.64 -6.26
N PHE A 163 -6.86 -9.45 -6.12
CA PHE A 163 -6.28 -8.45 -5.25
C PHE A 163 -6.70 -7.01 -5.63
N PHE A 164 -6.80 -6.70 -6.93
CA PHE A 164 -7.33 -5.42 -7.41
C PHE A 164 -8.78 -5.18 -6.94
N LEU A 165 -9.66 -6.19 -7.03
CA LEU A 165 -11.05 -6.07 -6.60
C LEU A 165 -11.16 -5.93 -5.08
N ASP A 166 -10.30 -6.62 -4.33
CA ASP A 166 -10.20 -6.48 -2.87
C ASP A 166 -9.66 -5.09 -2.47
N VAL A 167 -8.68 -4.54 -3.21
CA VAL A 167 -8.15 -3.19 -2.99
C VAL A 167 -9.21 -2.11 -3.23
N TRP A 168 -10.02 -2.23 -4.28
CA TRP A 168 -11.18 -1.35 -4.50
C TRP A 168 -12.19 -1.46 -3.35
N TRP A 169 -12.55 -2.69 -2.97
CA TRP A 169 -13.52 -2.96 -1.90
C TRP A 169 -13.08 -2.39 -0.55
N GLU A 170 -11.80 -2.54 -0.19
CA GLU A 170 -11.22 -1.96 1.02
C GLU A 170 -11.07 -0.43 0.95
N MET A 171 -10.88 0.16 -0.24
CA MET A 171 -10.91 1.61 -0.44
C MET A 171 -12.31 2.19 -0.17
N MET A 172 -13.36 1.54 -0.71
CA MET A 172 -14.77 1.90 -0.46
C MET A 172 -15.16 1.79 1.02
N LYS A 173 -14.55 0.85 1.76
CA LYS A 173 -14.74 0.67 3.21
C LYS A 173 -13.98 1.68 4.08
N HIS A 174 -13.02 2.43 3.55
CA HIS A 174 -12.06 3.16 4.37
C HIS A 174 -12.68 4.41 5.02
N LYS A 175 -12.97 4.34 6.33
CA LYS A 175 -13.58 5.43 7.12
C LYS A 175 -12.57 6.28 7.90
N GLY A 176 -11.31 6.29 7.48
CA GLY A 176 -10.18 6.80 8.28
C GLY A 176 -9.86 5.85 9.45
N HIS A 177 -8.70 6.05 10.09
CA HIS A 177 -8.30 5.27 11.27
C HIS A 177 -7.94 6.18 12.46
N PRO A 178 -8.84 6.33 13.45
CA PRO A 178 -8.48 6.92 14.73
C PRO A 178 -7.42 6.06 15.44
N GLN A 179 -6.36 6.68 15.95
CA GLN A 179 -5.44 6.09 16.94
C GLN A 179 -4.67 4.80 16.55
N ASP A 180 -3.98 4.80 15.40
CA ASP A 180 -2.95 3.79 15.09
C ASP A 180 -1.53 4.40 15.11
N PRO A 181 -0.75 4.26 16.21
CA PRO A 181 0.52 4.97 16.39
C PRO A 181 1.58 4.70 15.31
N LEU A 182 1.66 3.47 14.81
CA LEU A 182 2.66 3.08 13.79
C LEU A 182 2.29 3.64 12.40
N LEU A 183 0.99 3.69 12.07
CA LEU A 183 0.49 4.37 10.89
C LEU A 183 0.73 5.89 10.97
N SER A 184 0.55 6.50 12.14
CA SER A 184 0.89 7.92 12.36
C SER A 184 2.40 8.19 12.20
N GLN A 185 3.27 7.28 12.65
CA GLN A 185 4.73 7.39 12.42
C GLN A 185 5.10 7.28 10.93
N PHE A 186 4.48 6.33 10.21
CA PHE A 186 4.66 6.19 8.76
C PHE A 186 4.18 7.44 8.01
N SER A 187 3.01 7.97 8.36
CA SER A 187 2.47 9.20 7.78
C SER A 187 3.37 10.41 8.05
N ALA A 188 3.88 10.57 9.28
CA ALA A 188 4.79 11.65 9.63
C ALA A 188 6.15 11.55 8.90
N MET A 189 6.68 10.33 8.74
CA MET A 189 7.86 10.07 7.90
C MET A 189 7.61 10.48 6.44
N ALA A 190 6.48 10.04 5.86
CA ALA A 190 6.12 10.33 4.48
C ALA A 190 5.96 11.84 4.22
N HIS A 191 5.26 12.56 5.12
CA HIS A 191 5.10 14.03 5.03
C HIS A 191 6.38 14.82 5.29
N LYS A 192 7.40 14.23 5.93
CA LYS A 192 8.68 14.90 6.23
C LYS A 192 9.75 14.70 5.15
N TYR A 193 9.86 13.50 4.58
CA TYR A 193 10.98 13.13 3.71
C TYR A 193 10.62 12.91 2.24
N LEU A 194 9.34 12.79 1.88
CA LEU A 194 8.94 12.66 0.48
C LEU A 194 8.64 14.06 -0.08
N PRO A 195 9.30 14.48 -1.18
CA PRO A 195 9.00 15.77 -1.79
C PRO A 195 7.58 15.74 -2.34
N ALA A 196 6.77 16.75 -2.01
CA ALA A 196 5.50 16.96 -2.68
C ALA A 196 5.78 17.21 -4.17
N LEU A 197 5.32 16.29 -5.03
CA LEU A 197 5.45 16.47 -6.47
C LEU A 197 4.55 17.63 -6.90
N ASP A 198 5.18 18.68 -7.42
CA ASP A 198 4.67 20.02 -7.74
C ASP A 198 4.04 20.83 -6.59
N GLU A 199 4.83 21.81 -6.13
CA GLU A 199 4.30 23.16 -5.94
C GLU A 199 3.70 23.66 -7.27
N PHE A 200 2.41 23.42 -7.52
CA PHE A 200 1.69 24.26 -8.47
C PHE A 200 1.74 25.71 -7.97
N PRO A 201 2.33 26.67 -8.70
CA PRO A 201 2.43 28.05 -8.24
C PRO A 201 1.04 28.67 -8.18
N HIS A 202 0.40 28.60 -7.01
CA HIS A 202 -0.96 29.05 -6.80
C HIS A 202 -1.11 30.53 -7.20
N PRO A 203 -2.04 30.89 -8.10
CA PRO A 203 -2.31 32.28 -8.41
C PRO A 203 -2.79 33.01 -7.14
N PRO A 204 -2.31 34.24 -6.88
CA PRO A 204 -2.41 34.81 -5.54
C PRO A 204 -3.83 35.20 -5.15
N LYS A 205 -4.35 34.48 -4.14
CA LYS A 205 -5.48 34.79 -3.24
C LYS A 205 -6.89 34.42 -3.74
N ARG A 206 -7.61 33.75 -2.83
CA ARG A 206 -9.08 33.52 -2.81
C ARG A 206 -9.64 32.53 -3.83
N LEU A 207 -9.23 31.27 -3.68
CA LEU A 207 -10.23 30.24 -3.43
C LEU A 207 -9.99 29.73 -1.98
N ARG A 208 -11.06 29.39 -1.25
CA ARG A 208 -10.91 28.48 -0.10
C ARG A 208 -10.85 27.09 -0.69
N SER A 209 -9.88 26.27 -0.29
CA SER A 209 -10.00 24.83 -0.52
C SER A 209 -11.13 24.33 0.38
N ASP A 210 -12.25 23.91 -0.20
CA ASP A 210 -13.29 23.27 0.59
C ASP A 210 -12.78 21.92 1.12
N PRO A 211 -12.98 21.62 2.40
CA PRO A 211 -12.44 20.40 3.02
C PRO A 211 -13.22 19.13 2.63
N ASP A 212 -14.40 19.28 2.03
CA ASP A 212 -15.38 18.19 1.85
C ASP A 212 -15.31 17.47 0.49
N VAL A 213 -14.37 17.83 -0.39
CA VAL A 213 -14.07 17.00 -1.58
C VAL A 213 -13.37 15.72 -1.11
N CYS A 214 -14.15 14.66 -0.89
CA CYS A 214 -13.67 13.37 -0.42
C CYS A 214 -12.47 12.88 -1.26
N PRO A 215 -11.26 12.75 -0.67
CA PRO A 215 -10.02 12.48 -1.42
C PRO A 215 -10.00 11.10 -2.07
N THR A 216 -10.94 10.23 -1.69
CA THR A 216 -11.17 8.91 -2.27
C THR A 216 -11.74 8.99 -3.70
N MET A 217 -12.46 10.06 -4.09
CA MET A 217 -13.16 10.12 -5.37
C MET A 217 -12.24 10.11 -6.62
N PRO A 218 -11.13 10.87 -6.67
CA PRO A 218 -10.13 10.72 -7.74
C PRO A 218 -9.52 9.31 -7.79
N LEU A 219 -9.22 8.71 -6.64
CA LEU A 219 -8.62 7.38 -6.52
C LEU A 219 -9.58 6.29 -7.04
N LEU A 220 -10.87 6.42 -6.75
CA LEU A 220 -11.93 5.57 -7.29
C LEU A 220 -12.04 5.70 -8.83
N ALA A 221 -11.90 6.91 -9.37
CA ALA A 221 -11.87 7.11 -10.82
C ALA A 221 -10.62 6.47 -11.49
N MET A 222 -9.47 6.46 -10.81
CA MET A 222 -8.29 5.71 -11.25
C MET A 222 -8.55 4.19 -11.24
N LEU A 223 -9.15 3.66 -10.18
CA LEU A 223 -9.55 2.25 -10.11
C LEU A 223 -10.53 1.88 -11.23
N LEU A 224 -11.52 2.72 -11.55
CA LEU A 224 -12.42 2.52 -12.69
C LEU A 224 -11.67 2.41 -14.02
N ARG A 225 -10.66 3.27 -14.24
CA ARG A 225 -9.74 3.14 -15.39
C ARG A 225 -9.01 1.80 -15.37
N GLY A 226 -8.43 1.39 -14.24
CA GLY A 226 -7.77 0.10 -14.08
C GLY A 226 -8.68 -1.09 -14.43
N LEU A 227 -9.91 -1.09 -13.93
CA LEU A 227 -10.92 -2.14 -14.20
C LEU A 227 -11.20 -2.27 -15.71
N THR A 228 -11.36 -1.16 -16.43
CA THR A 228 -11.59 -1.19 -17.89
C THR A 228 -10.40 -1.71 -18.70
N GLN A 229 -9.17 -1.60 -18.17
CA GLN A 229 -7.98 -2.19 -18.78
C GLN A 229 -7.90 -3.71 -18.52
N ILE A 230 -8.18 -4.18 -17.30
CA ILE A 230 -8.16 -5.61 -16.96
C ILE A 230 -9.45 -6.38 -17.28
N GLN A 231 -10.51 -5.74 -17.76
CA GLN A 231 -11.85 -6.34 -17.91
C GLN A 231 -11.88 -7.69 -18.68
N SER A 232 -10.99 -7.86 -19.66
CA SER A 232 -10.85 -9.08 -20.47
C SER A 232 -10.29 -10.28 -19.67
N ARG A 233 -9.69 -10.02 -18.51
CA ARG A 233 -9.11 -11.00 -17.58
C ARG A 233 -10.03 -11.34 -16.40
N ILE A 234 -11.20 -10.69 -16.29
CA ILE A 234 -12.19 -10.95 -15.23
C ILE A 234 -12.97 -12.24 -15.57
N LEU A 235 -12.32 -13.38 -15.32
CA LEU A 235 -12.84 -14.71 -15.60
C LEU A 235 -13.56 -15.32 -14.39
N GLY A 236 -14.63 -16.09 -14.68
CA GLY A 236 -15.51 -16.72 -13.70
C GLY A 236 -16.66 -15.80 -13.23
N PRO A 237 -17.83 -16.37 -12.86
CA PRO A 237 -18.99 -15.57 -12.46
C PRO A 237 -18.74 -14.79 -11.17
N GLY A 238 -18.11 -15.40 -10.15
CA GLY A 238 -17.86 -14.75 -8.86
C GLY A 238 -17.10 -13.42 -8.98
N ARG A 239 -15.98 -13.39 -9.74
CA ARG A 239 -15.21 -12.15 -9.96
C ARG A 239 -15.99 -11.09 -10.73
N LYS A 240 -16.86 -11.48 -11.66
CA LYS A 240 -17.77 -10.55 -12.34
C LYS A 240 -18.81 -9.98 -11.39
N CYS A 241 -19.35 -10.79 -10.47
CA CYS A 241 -20.23 -10.28 -9.40
C CYS A 241 -19.49 -9.31 -8.45
N CYS A 242 -18.24 -9.60 -8.05
CA CYS A 242 -17.43 -8.68 -7.24
C CYS A 242 -17.15 -7.35 -7.97
N ALA A 243 -16.81 -7.41 -9.27
CA ALA A 243 -16.61 -6.20 -10.08
C ALA A 243 -17.90 -5.37 -10.22
N LEU A 244 -19.06 -6.02 -10.40
CA LEU A 244 -20.36 -5.36 -10.48
C LEU A 244 -20.81 -4.77 -9.13
N ALA A 245 -20.52 -5.44 -8.01
CA ALA A 245 -20.78 -4.90 -6.68
C ALA A 245 -19.93 -3.64 -6.42
N ASN A 246 -18.61 -3.74 -6.63
CA ASN A 246 -17.68 -2.61 -6.53
C ASN A 246 -18.10 -1.39 -7.39
N LEU A 247 -18.67 -1.62 -8.58
CA LEU A 247 -19.24 -0.58 -9.44
C LEU A 247 -20.56 0.00 -8.90
N ALA A 248 -21.45 -0.83 -8.36
CA ALA A 248 -22.71 -0.39 -7.76
C ALA A 248 -22.47 0.44 -6.48
N ASP A 249 -21.60 -0.05 -5.58
CA ASP A 249 -21.22 0.66 -4.36
C ASP A 249 -20.53 2.00 -4.69
N MET A 250 -19.67 2.03 -5.72
CA MET A 250 -19.10 3.27 -6.26
C MET A 250 -20.19 4.25 -6.69
N LEU A 251 -21.19 3.81 -7.46
CA LEU A 251 -22.30 4.66 -7.90
C LEU A 251 -23.12 5.18 -6.71
N THR A 252 -23.30 4.39 -5.65
CA THR A 252 -23.93 4.87 -4.40
C THR A 252 -23.10 5.98 -3.74
N VAL A 253 -21.77 5.89 -3.71
CA VAL A 253 -20.92 6.97 -3.17
C VAL A 253 -20.95 8.22 -4.05
N PHE A 254 -21.02 8.09 -5.38
CA PHE A 254 -21.27 9.24 -6.27
C PHE A 254 -22.63 9.89 -6.03
N ALA A 255 -23.71 9.10 -5.91
CA ALA A 255 -25.05 9.62 -5.65
C ALA A 255 -25.18 10.31 -4.27
N LEU A 256 -24.46 9.83 -3.26
CA LEU A 256 -24.39 10.45 -1.93
C LEU A 256 -23.49 11.70 -1.86
N THR A 257 -22.90 12.13 -2.99
CA THR A 257 -22.19 13.43 -3.11
C THR A 257 -23.01 14.52 -3.82
N GLU A 258 -24.31 14.29 -4.07
CA GLU A 258 -25.25 15.35 -4.48
C GLU A 258 -25.97 15.93 -3.24
N ASP A 259 -26.19 17.26 -3.21
CA ASP A 259 -26.62 18.03 -2.03
C ASP A 259 -28.04 17.71 -1.50
N ASP A 260 -28.83 16.88 -2.19
CA ASP A 260 -30.19 16.49 -1.76
C ASP A 260 -30.43 14.99 -2.06
N PRO A 261 -30.01 14.07 -1.17
CA PRO A 261 -30.09 12.62 -1.39
C PRO A 261 -31.54 12.12 -1.23
N GLN A 262 -32.33 12.27 -2.28
CA GLN A 262 -33.71 11.80 -2.35
C GLN A 262 -33.76 10.26 -2.18
N GLU A 263 -34.45 9.74 -1.15
CA GLU A 263 -34.64 8.31 -0.95
C GLU A 263 -35.52 7.70 -2.05
N VAL A 264 -34.89 7.21 -3.13
CA VAL A 264 -35.59 6.52 -4.22
C VAL A 264 -35.87 5.07 -3.80
N SER A 265 -37.09 4.81 -3.33
CA SER A 265 -37.53 3.45 -2.98
C SER A 265 -37.40 2.50 -4.17
N ALA A 266 -36.69 1.38 -3.97
CA ALA A 266 -36.51 0.34 -5.00
C ALA A 266 -37.84 -0.24 -5.52
N THR A 267 -38.95 -0.10 -4.77
CA THR A 267 -40.30 -0.50 -5.22
C THR A 267 -40.73 0.19 -6.51
N VAL A 268 -40.22 1.39 -6.80
CA VAL A 268 -40.55 2.17 -8.01
C VAL A 268 -40.04 1.51 -9.31
N TYR A 269 -39.13 0.53 -9.20
CA TYR A 269 -38.50 -0.16 -10.34
C TYR A 269 -38.82 -1.66 -10.40
N LEU A 270 -39.82 -2.13 -9.64
CA LEU A 270 -40.16 -3.55 -9.50
C LEU A 270 -41.62 -3.89 -9.90
N ASP A 271 -42.35 -2.90 -10.43
CA ASP A 271 -43.69 -3.04 -11.04
C ASP A 271 -43.61 -3.03 -12.58
#